data_AF-J4WLD0-F1
#
_entry.id   AF-J4WLD0-F1
#
_cell.length_a   1.000
_cell.length_b   1.000
_cell.length_c   1.000
_cell.angle_alpha   90.00
_cell.angle_beta   90.00
_cell.angle_gamma   90.00
#
_symmetry.space_group_name_H-M   'P 1'
#
loop_
_entity.id
_entity.type
_entity.pdbx_description
1 polymer ?
#
loop_
_entity_poly.entity_id
_entity_poly.type
_entity_poly.pdbx_seq_one_letter_code
_entity_poly.pdbx_strand_id
1 'polypeptide(L)'
;MPTAAKSSGARKTAAPKKSSAPSRTRRTSNVAYIFFNCDAEKSHDSMNIFYNHEIYRDTQASRKALWQKVKEEQDASRIEIAEDDLTSVRTAILENDPAEASRYIRFGAIETFVCH
;
A
#
# COMPACT_ATOMS: atom_id res chain seq x y z
N MET A 1 -60.84 -46.29 12.92
CA MET A 1 -60.03 -45.94 14.11
C MET A 1 -58.92 -45.00 13.66
N PRO A 2 -58.97 -43.70 14.00
CA PRO A 2 -57.91 -42.76 13.68
C PRO A 2 -56.96 -42.63 14.88
N THR A 3 -55.65 -42.71 14.64
CA THR A 3 -54.64 -42.27 15.61
C THR A 3 -53.94 -41.04 15.06
N ALA A 4 -54.16 -39.92 15.74
CA ALA A 4 -53.36 -38.70 15.63
C ALA A 4 -52.24 -38.75 16.67
N ALA A 5 -51.03 -38.26 16.32
CA ALA A 5 -50.19 -37.45 17.20
C ALA A 5 -48.84 -37.01 16.55
N LYS A 6 -48.66 -35.68 16.50
CA LYS A 6 -47.45 -34.86 16.82
C LYS A 6 -46.12 -35.13 16.07
N SER A 7 -45.70 -34.19 15.21
CA SER A 7 -44.75 -33.07 15.46
C SER A 7 -43.34 -33.54 15.83
N SER A 8 -42.25 -33.15 15.15
CA SER A 8 -41.68 -31.79 15.06
C SER A 8 -40.49 -31.87 14.09
N GLY A 9 -40.32 -30.98 13.12
CA GLY A 9 -39.47 -29.79 13.29
C GLY A 9 -38.04 -30.00 12.77
N ALA A 10 -37.78 -29.67 11.49
CA ALA A 10 -36.42 -29.45 10.98
C ALA A 10 -36.46 -28.53 9.74
N ARG A 11 -36.78 -27.25 9.94
CA ARG A 11 -36.62 -26.22 8.91
C ARG A 11 -35.13 -25.83 8.88
N LYS A 12 -34.32 -26.57 8.11
CA LYS A 12 -32.97 -26.12 7.74
C LYS A 12 -33.12 -24.92 6.81
N THR A 13 -32.99 -23.73 7.38
CA THR A 13 -32.77 -22.49 6.64
C THR A 13 -31.44 -22.63 5.90
N ALA A 14 -31.51 -22.82 4.59
CA ALA A 14 -30.36 -22.74 3.71
C ALA A 14 -29.78 -21.32 3.81
N ALA A 15 -28.57 -21.23 4.34
CA ALA A 15 -27.79 -20.00 4.35
C ALA A 15 -27.59 -19.50 2.90
N PRO A 16 -27.62 -18.18 2.67
CA PRO A 16 -27.52 -17.62 1.35
C PRO A 16 -26.13 -17.90 0.77
N LYS A 17 -26.13 -18.16 -0.54
CA LYS A 17 -24.99 -18.36 -1.42
C LYS A 17 -23.84 -17.42 -1.02
N LYS A 18 -22.68 -17.99 -0.65
CA LYS A 18 -21.41 -17.26 -0.71
C LYS A 18 -21.21 -16.87 -2.17
N SER A 19 -21.59 -15.64 -2.50
CA SER A 19 -21.17 -14.97 -3.71
C SER A 19 -19.67 -15.15 -3.80
N SER A 20 -19.24 -15.85 -4.84
CA SER A 20 -17.86 -15.89 -5.30
C SER A 20 -17.43 -14.45 -5.50
N ALA A 21 -16.74 -13.89 -4.50
CA ALA A 21 -15.91 -12.72 -4.73
C ALA A 21 -14.97 -13.10 -5.88
N PRO A 22 -14.81 -12.25 -6.91
CA PRO A 22 -13.86 -12.54 -7.96
C PRO A 22 -12.52 -12.75 -7.23
N SER A 23 -11.95 -13.95 -7.40
CA SER A 23 -10.53 -14.18 -7.12
C SER A 23 -9.82 -13.00 -7.74
N ARG A 24 -9.31 -12.10 -6.89
CA ARG A 24 -8.54 -10.93 -7.30
C ARG A 24 -7.31 -11.54 -7.93
N THR A 25 -7.42 -11.86 -9.22
CA THR A 25 -6.31 -12.20 -10.08
C THR A 25 -5.38 -11.03 -9.85
N ARG A 26 -4.27 -11.30 -9.17
CA ARG A 26 -3.25 -10.31 -8.85
C ARG A 26 -2.75 -9.84 -10.21
N ARG A 27 -3.42 -8.85 -10.80
CA ARG A 27 -2.88 -8.08 -11.91
C ARG A 27 -1.54 -7.66 -11.39
N THR A 28 -0.48 -8.19 -11.98
CA THR A 28 0.86 -7.70 -11.74
C THR A 28 0.75 -6.23 -12.11
N SER A 29 0.65 -5.37 -11.10
CA SER A 29 0.69 -3.95 -11.33
C SER A 29 2.07 -3.74 -11.93
N ASN A 30 2.09 -3.36 -13.20
CA ASN A 30 3.28 -2.90 -13.91
C ASN A 30 3.73 -1.54 -13.34
N VAL A 31 3.40 -1.25 -12.10
CA VAL A 31 3.69 -0.02 -11.39
C VAL A 31 4.79 -0.35 -10.40
N ALA A 32 5.80 0.48 -10.39
CA ALA A 32 6.88 0.45 -9.44
C ALA A 32 7.10 1.85 -8.88
N TYR A 33 7.62 1.92 -7.67
CA TYR A 33 7.91 3.15 -6.98
C TYR A 33 9.40 3.21 -6.70
N ILE A 34 9.98 4.39 -6.85
CA ILE A 34 11.37 4.66 -6.49
C ILE A 34 11.35 5.82 -5.51
N PHE A 35 12.04 5.64 -4.39
CA PHE A 35 12.29 6.70 -3.44
C PHE A 35 13.57 7.43 -3.83
N PHE A 36 13.51 8.75 -3.87
CA PHE A 36 14.64 9.62 -4.15
C PHE A 36 14.86 10.56 -2.97
N ASN A 37 16.07 10.58 -2.44
CA ASN A 37 16.57 11.74 -1.69
C ASN A 37 16.80 12.89 -2.68
N CYS A 38 16.22 14.05 -2.41
CA CYS A 38 16.31 15.22 -3.27
C CYS A 38 16.48 16.49 -2.43
N ASP A 39 16.70 17.64 -3.07
CA ASP A 39 16.68 18.92 -2.37
C ASP A 39 15.25 19.35 -1.97
N ALA A 40 15.13 20.47 -1.23
CA ALA A 40 13.83 21.00 -0.83
C ALA A 40 12.96 21.39 -2.03
N GLU A 41 13.58 21.74 -3.16
CA GLU A 41 12.89 22.14 -4.39
C GLU A 41 12.49 20.94 -5.25
N LYS A 42 12.88 19.72 -4.87
CA LYS A 42 12.65 18.48 -5.61
C LYS A 42 13.18 18.60 -7.04
N SER A 43 14.31 19.26 -7.20
CA SER A 43 14.95 19.47 -8.49
C SER A 43 15.31 18.12 -9.09
N HIS A 44 15.02 17.96 -10.39
CA HIS A 44 15.32 16.70 -11.09
C HIS A 44 16.84 16.40 -11.07
N ASP A 45 17.68 17.44 -11.03
CA ASP A 45 19.14 17.31 -10.93
C ASP A 45 19.60 16.71 -9.58
N SER A 46 18.80 16.87 -8.52
CA SER A 46 19.06 16.26 -7.21
C SER A 46 18.48 14.85 -7.07
N MET A 47 17.55 14.43 -7.94
CA MET A 47 16.96 13.09 -7.96
C MET A 47 17.91 12.10 -8.63
N ASN A 48 18.98 11.74 -7.93
CA ASN A 48 20.02 10.91 -8.50
C ASN A 48 19.74 9.41 -8.30
N ILE A 49 19.45 8.71 -9.41
CA ILE A 49 19.23 7.26 -9.44
C ILE A 49 20.50 6.45 -9.11
N PHE A 50 21.69 7.05 -9.23
CA PHE A 50 22.95 6.42 -8.83
C PHE A 50 23.17 6.40 -7.32
N TYR A 51 22.30 7.04 -6.54
CA TYR A 51 22.24 6.87 -5.08
C TYR A 51 20.96 6.14 -4.65
N ASN A 52 19.94 6.09 -5.52
CA ASN A 52 18.65 5.47 -5.27
C ASN A 52 18.46 4.24 -6.17
N HIS A 53 19.00 3.10 -5.72
CA HIS A 53 19.06 1.86 -6.52
C HIS A 53 17.87 0.91 -6.28
N GLU A 54 16.95 1.26 -5.39
CA GLU A 54 15.89 0.37 -4.95
C GLU A 54 14.59 0.68 -5.69
N ILE A 55 14.07 -0.33 -6.39
CA ILE A 55 12.79 -0.27 -7.10
C ILE A 55 11.77 -1.12 -6.35
N TYR A 56 10.71 -0.48 -5.88
CA TYR A 56 9.62 -1.12 -5.13
C TYR A 56 8.44 -1.36 -6.06
N ARG A 57 8.29 -2.59 -6.56
CA ARG A 57 7.07 -2.98 -7.32
C ARG A 57 5.84 -2.78 -6.46
N ASP A 58 4.68 -2.53 -7.05
CA ASP A 58 3.43 -2.32 -6.32
C ASP A 58 2.90 -3.63 -5.69
N THR A 59 3.55 -4.06 -4.63
CA THR A 59 3.20 -5.21 -3.82
C THR A 59 3.22 -4.83 -2.35
N GLN A 60 2.40 -5.49 -1.54
CA GLN A 60 2.34 -5.24 -0.10
C GLN A 60 3.70 -5.42 0.60
N ALA A 61 4.54 -6.37 0.15
CA ALA A 61 5.88 -6.56 0.69
C ALA A 61 6.80 -5.38 0.34
N SER A 62 6.79 -4.95 -0.92
CA SER A 62 7.59 -3.81 -1.39
C SER A 62 7.15 -2.48 -0.78
N ARG A 63 5.86 -2.27 -0.57
CA ARG A 63 5.33 -1.08 0.14
C ARG A 63 5.82 -1.02 1.58
N LYS A 64 5.90 -2.16 2.28
CA LYS A 64 6.50 -2.24 3.62
C LYS A 64 7.99 -1.93 3.60
N ALA A 65 8.72 -2.43 2.59
CA ALA A 65 10.13 -2.13 2.41
C ALA A 65 10.36 -0.63 2.10
N LEU A 66 9.54 -0.03 1.24
CA LEU A 66 9.55 1.41 0.96
C LEU A 66 9.30 2.23 2.23
N TRP A 67 8.32 1.85 3.05
CA TRP A 67 8.06 2.51 4.33
C TRP A 67 9.24 2.40 5.29
N GLN A 68 9.87 1.21 5.36
CA GLN A 68 11.05 1.00 6.17
C GLN A 68 12.23 1.87 5.71
N LYS A 69 12.42 2.00 4.39
CA LYS A 69 13.43 2.89 3.81
C LYS A 69 13.18 4.34 4.20
N VAL A 70 11.95 4.84 4.03
CA VAL A 70 11.57 6.21 4.40
C VAL A 70 11.88 6.48 5.88
N LYS A 71 11.61 5.52 6.77
CA LYS A 71 12.00 5.65 8.19
C LYS A 71 13.50 5.71 8.40
N GLU A 72 14.28 4.85 7.75
CA GLU A 72 15.74 4.84 7.88
C GLU A 72 16.36 6.16 7.39
N GLU A 73 15.78 6.75 6.35
CA GLU A 73 16.19 8.05 5.82
C GLU A 73 15.83 9.20 6.77
N GLN A 74 14.66 9.14 7.41
CA GLN A 74 14.23 10.07 8.45
C GLN A 74 15.13 9.97 9.69
N ASP A 75 15.41 8.76 10.17
CA ASP A 75 16.26 8.50 11.33
C ASP A 75 17.70 8.96 11.07
N ALA A 76 18.17 8.84 9.82
CA ALA A 76 19.46 9.37 9.39
C ALA A 76 19.47 10.89 9.13
N SER A 77 18.35 11.58 9.40
CA SER A 77 18.17 13.02 9.15
C SER A 77 18.49 13.45 7.70
N ARG A 78 18.30 12.53 6.74
CA ARG A 78 18.48 12.80 5.31
C ARG A 78 17.21 13.34 4.66
N ILE A 79 16.05 13.01 5.24
CA ILE A 79 14.75 13.61 4.90
C ILE A 79 14.11 14.21 6.14
N GLU A 80 13.13 15.07 5.92
CA GLU A 80 12.38 15.71 6.99
C GLU A 80 10.88 15.46 6.77
N ILE A 81 10.25 14.77 7.71
CA ILE A 81 8.81 14.53 7.77
C ILE A 81 8.34 15.07 9.11
N ALA A 82 7.28 15.88 9.10
CA ALA A 82 6.66 16.33 10.34
C ALA A 82 6.07 15.13 11.10
N GLU A 83 6.15 15.13 12.43
CA GLU A 83 5.64 14.01 13.24
C GLU A 83 4.15 13.76 13.02
N ASP A 84 3.38 14.84 12.84
CA ASP A 84 1.94 14.80 12.52
C ASP A 84 1.66 14.11 11.18
N ASP A 85 2.59 14.24 10.22
CA ASP A 85 2.45 13.70 8.87
C ASP A 85 3.00 12.28 8.71
N LEU A 86 3.78 11.76 9.67
CA LEU A 86 4.30 10.38 9.61
C LEU A 86 3.20 9.34 9.46
N THR A 87 2.05 9.55 10.12
CA THR A 87 0.90 8.65 10.00
C THR A 87 0.30 8.73 8.60
N SER A 88 0.22 9.93 8.03
CA SER A 88 -0.27 10.17 6.67
C SER A 88 0.65 9.54 5.62
N VAL A 89 1.96 9.69 5.75
CA VAL A 89 2.98 9.04 4.89
C VAL A 89 2.85 7.52 4.95
N ARG A 90 2.73 6.96 6.15
CA ARG A 90 2.57 5.52 6.35
C ARG A 90 1.32 4.99 5.63
N THR A 91 0.18 5.66 5.83
CA THR A 91 -1.09 5.26 5.20
C THR A 91 -1.03 5.40 3.69
N ALA A 92 -0.43 6.48 3.17
CA ALA A 92 -0.23 6.68 1.74
C ALA A 92 0.58 5.52 1.13
N ILE A 93 1.70 5.14 1.74
CA ILE A 93 2.58 4.07 1.25
C ILE A 93 1.92 2.68 1.37
N LEU A 94 1.33 2.36 2.52
CA LEU A 94 0.85 1.00 2.79
C LEU A 94 -0.54 0.71 2.22
N GLU A 95 -1.43 1.70 2.21
CA GLU A 95 -2.86 1.51 1.93
C GLU A 95 -3.33 2.22 0.66
N ASN A 96 -2.69 3.33 0.28
CA ASN A 96 -3.15 4.17 -0.82
C ASN A 96 -2.12 4.29 -1.96
N ASP A 97 -1.79 5.49 -2.42
CA ASP A 97 -0.74 5.74 -3.42
C ASP A 97 0.56 6.21 -2.73
N PRO A 98 1.67 5.45 -2.83
CA PRO A 98 2.97 5.88 -2.33
C PRO A 98 3.48 7.21 -2.90
N ALA A 99 3.08 7.62 -4.10
CA ALA A 99 3.51 8.90 -4.67
C ALA A 99 2.90 10.11 -3.93
N GLU A 100 1.73 9.97 -3.32
CA GLU A 100 1.10 11.03 -2.53
C GLU A 100 1.89 11.34 -1.26
N ALA A 101 2.63 10.35 -0.73
CA ALA A 101 3.50 10.53 0.42
C ALA A 101 4.58 11.59 0.19
N SER A 102 5.01 11.80 -1.07
CA SER A 102 5.97 12.83 -1.46
C SER A 102 5.58 14.23 -1.00
N ARG A 103 4.29 14.53 -0.84
CA ARG A 103 3.83 15.87 -0.39
C ARG A 103 4.18 16.17 1.06
N TYR A 104 4.33 15.12 1.86
CA TYR A 104 4.62 15.21 3.29
C TYR A 104 6.12 15.04 3.60
N ILE A 105 6.91 14.64 2.60
CA ILE A 105 8.35 14.43 2.75
C ILE A 105 9.07 15.64 2.18
N ARG A 106 9.87 16.29 3.03
CA ARG A 106 10.86 17.28 2.64
C ARG A 106 12.19 16.58 2.36
N PHE A 107 12.90 17.08 1.35
CA PHE A 107 14.16 16.48 0.87
C PHE A 107 14.02 15.02 0.37
N GLY A 108 12.81 14.61 0.04
CA GLY A 108 12.54 13.30 -0.54
C GLY A 108 11.29 13.29 -1.41
N ALA A 109 11.30 12.42 -2.42
CA ALA A 109 10.18 12.22 -3.32
C ALA A 109 10.06 10.73 -3.68
N ILE A 110 8.83 10.25 -3.75
CA ILE A 110 8.46 8.94 -4.27
C ILE A 110 7.83 9.15 -5.64
N GLU A 111 8.48 8.60 -6.66
CA GLU A 111 8.02 8.67 -8.04
C GLU A 111 7.46 7.33 -8.50
N THR A 112 6.46 7.41 -9.38
CA THR A 112 5.76 6.25 -9.93
C THR A 112 6.26 5.95 -11.34
N PHE A 113 6.69 4.71 -11.56
CA PHE A 113 7.18 4.22 -12.84
C PHE A 113 6.30 3.09 -13.35
N VAL A 114 6.00 3.12 -14.64
CA VAL A 114 5.32 2.03 -15.32
C VAL A 114 6.36 1.15 -16.03
N CYS A 115 6.48 -0.10 -15.59
CA CYS A 115 7.27 -1.12 -16.26
C CYS A 115 6.49 -1.67 -17.46
N HIS A 116 7.00 -1.43 -18.67
CA HIS A 116 6.43 -1.96 -19.92
C HIS A 116 6.94 -3.37 -20.22
#